data_AF-A0A917KEK4-F1
#
_entry.id   AF-A0A917KEK4-F1
#
_cell.length_a   1.000
_cell.length_b   1.000
_cell.length_c   1.000
_cell.angle_alpha   90.00
_cell.angle_beta   90.00
_cell.angle_gamma   90.00
#
_symmetry.space_group_name_H-M   'P 1'
#
loop_
_entity.id
_entity.type
_entity.pdbx_description
1 polymer ?
#
loop_
_entity_poly.entity_id
_entity_poly.type
_entity_poly.pdbx_seq_one_letter_code
_entity_poly.pdbx_strand_id
1 'polypeptide(L)' 'MSGARVFFMVAYVVLALGGLFLAAAARDVGISIFGWGLVLFGVLNAFNAIKVHFDEQEGH' A
#
# COMPACT_ATOMS: atom_id res chain seq x y z
N MET A 1 2.30 1.10 19.95
CA MET A 1 1.42 1.42 18.80
C MET A 1 -0.01 1.62 19.31
N SER A 2 -0.71 2.71 18.95
CA SER A 2 -2.10 2.92 19.39
C SER A 2 -3.10 2.17 18.49
N GLY A 3 -4.21 1.70 19.06
CA GLY A 3 -5.24 0.93 18.32
C GLY A 3 -5.85 1.70 17.14
N ALA A 4 -5.93 3.03 17.24
CA ALA A 4 -6.36 3.89 16.14
C ALA A 4 -5.43 3.79 14.92
N ARG A 5 -4.12 3.70 15.15
CA ARG A 5 -3.12 3.61 14.07
C ARG A 5 -3.26 2.32 13.27
N VAL A 6 -3.54 1.20 13.95
CA VAL A 6 -3.76 -0.11 13.33
C VAL A 6 -5.05 -0.11 12.49
N PHE A 7 -6.14 0.47 13.03
CA PHE A 7 -7.39 0.61 12.29
C PHE A 7 -7.21 1.39 10.98
N PHE A 8 -6.55 2.55 11.04
CA PHE A 8 -6.28 3.34 9.84
C PHE A 8 -5.40 2.61 8.84
N MET A 9 -4.39 1.85 9.30
CA MET A 9 -3.58 1.00 8.41
C MET A 9 -4.42 -0.05 7.69
N VAL A 10 -5.24 -0.80 8.42
CA VAL A 10 -6.09 -1.86 7.82
C VAL A 10 -7.09 -1.24 6.84
N ALA A 11 -7.73 -0.13 7.20
CA ALA A 11 -8.64 0.58 6.29
C ALA A 11 -7.93 1.06 5.01
N TYR A 12 -6.71 1.58 5.14
CA TYR A 12 -5.91 2.02 3.99
C TYR A 12 -5.56 0.86 3.06
N VAL A 13 -5.18 -0.30 3.64
CA VAL A 13 -4.89 -1.52 2.87
C VAL A 13 -6.12 -2.01 2.13
N VAL A 14 -7.29 -2.04 2.77
CA VAL A 14 -8.55 -2.46 2.12
C VAL A 14 -8.93 -1.52 0.98
N LEU A 15 -8.81 -0.20 1.18
CA LEU A 15 -9.09 0.78 0.13
C LEU A 15 -8.08 0.69 -1.03
N ALA A 16 -6.80 0.45 -0.74
CA ALA A 16 -5.78 0.26 -1.76
C ALA A 16 -6.02 -1.00 -2.60
N LEU A 17 -6.36 -2.12 -1.96
CA LEU A 17 -6.70 -3.36 -2.65
C LEU A 17 -8.01 -3.23 -3.45
N GLY A 18 -9.00 -2.52 -2.91
CA GLY A 18 -10.26 -2.22 -3.61
C GLY A 18 -10.03 -1.36 -4.86
N GLY A 19 -9.23 -0.30 -4.76
CA GLY A 19 -8.87 0.55 -5.90
C GLY A 19 -8.06 -0.20 -6.96
N LEU A 20 -7.16 -1.09 -6.53
CA LEU A 20 -6.39 -1.94 -7.44
C LEU A 20 -7.28 -2.93 -8.19
N PHE A 21 -8.24 -3.55 -7.51
CA PHE A 21 -9.21 -4.45 -8.14
C PHE A 21 -10.08 -3.71 -9.16
N LEU A 22 -10.53 -2.50 -8.83
CA LEU A 22 -11.31 -1.66 -9.75
C LEU A 22 -10.49 -1.23 -10.98
N ALA A 23 -9.21 -0.90 -10.79
CA ALA A 23 -8.29 -0.60 -11.87
C ALA A 23 -8.06 -1.81 -12.78
N ALA A 24 -7.88 -3.01 -12.20
CA ALA A 24 -7.75 -4.25 -12.97
C ALA A 24 -9.02 -4.62 -13.75
N ALA A 25 -10.20 -4.19 -13.30
CA ALA A 25 -11.47 -4.43 -13.98
C ALA A 25 -11.68 -3.51 -15.21
N ALA A 26 -10.93 -2.42 -15.34
CA ALA A 26 -11.03 -1.51 -16.47
C ALA A 26 -10.17 -2.01 -17.65
N ARG A 27 -10.83 -2.35 -18.77
CA ARG A 27 -10.25 -3.05 -19.94
C ARG A 27 -9.44 -2.15 -20.90
N ASP A 28 -8.63 -1.22 -20.39
CA ASP A 28 -7.75 -0.39 -21.21
C ASP A 28 -6.27 -0.62 -20.87
N VAL A 29 -5.42 -0.77 -21.89
CA VAL A 29 -3.98 -1.06 -21.74
C VAL A 29 -3.26 0.00 -20.87
N GLY A 30 -3.67 1.26 -20.97
CA GLY A 30 -3.14 2.33 -20.12
C GLY A 30 -3.45 2.15 -18.63
N ILE A 31 -4.62 1.58 -18.31
CA ILE A 31 -5.02 1.32 -16.93
C ILE A 31 -4.31 0.08 -16.39
N SER A 32 -4.04 -0.93 -17.21
CA SER A 32 -3.23 -2.08 -16.81
C SER A 32 -1.81 -1.67 -16.40
N ILE A 33 -1.17 -0.79 -17.18
CA ILE A 33 0.17 -0.25 -16.85
C ILE A 33 0.11 0.56 -15.55
N PHE A 34 -0.93 1.39 -15.39
CA PHE A 34 -1.16 2.17 -14.18
C PHE A 34 -1.40 1.27 -12.95
N GLY A 35 -2.18 0.20 -13.10
CA GLY A 35 -2.46 -0.79 -12.06
C GLY A 35 -1.19 -1.51 -11.62
N TRP A 36 -0.36 -1.98 -12.57
CA TRP A 36 0.95 -2.57 -12.24
C TRP A 36 1.91 -1.58 -11.57
N GLY A 37 1.88 -0.31 -11.98
CA GLY A 37 2.62 0.77 -11.32
C GLY A 37 2.17 0.99 -9.87
N LEU A 38 0.86 0.97 -9.62
CA LEU A 38 0.29 1.06 -8.27
C LEU A 38 0.64 -0.14 -7.39
N VAL A 39 0.63 -1.36 -7.94
CA VAL A 39 1.10 -2.56 -7.22
C VAL A 39 2.55 -2.39 -6.80
N LEU A 40 3.43 -2.04 -7.74
CA LEU A 40 4.86 -1.87 -7.47
C LEU A 40 5.08 -0.77 -6.41
N PHE A 41 4.41 0.37 -6.57
CA PHE A 41 4.47 1.47 -5.61
C PHE A 41 3.98 1.06 -4.22
N GLY A 42 2.86 0.33 -4.14
CA GLY A 42 2.32 -0.19 -2.88
C GLY A 42 3.29 -1.14 -2.17
N VAL A 43 3.92 -2.06 -2.91
CA VAL A 43 4.93 -2.97 -2.37
C VAL A 43 6.16 -2.21 -1.87
N LEU A 44 6.69 -1.26 -2.64
CA LEU A 44 7.83 -0.44 -2.23
C LEU A 44 7.50 0.41 -1.00
N ASN A 45 6.29 0.96 -0.92
CA ASN A 45 5.83 1.73 0.23
C ASN A 45 5.67 0.87 1.48
N ALA A 46 5.16 -0.36 1.35
CA ALA A 46 5.10 -1.31 2.45
C ALA A 46 6.49 -1.69 2.95
N PHE A 47 7.44 -1.93 2.04
CA PHE A 47 8.84 -2.17 2.39
C PHE A 47 9.48 -0.97 3.11
N ASN A 48 9.21 0.25 2.65
CA ASN A 48 9.69 1.46 3.29
C ASN A 48 9.10 1.62 4.69
N ALA A 49 7.78 1.42 4.85
CA ALA A 49 7.12 1.49 6.14
C ALA A 49 7.66 0.46 7.15
N ILE A 50 7.94 -0.77 6.69
CA ILE A 50 8.59 -1.79 7.51
C ILE A 50 10.00 -1.34 7.89
N LYS A 51 10.79 -0.84 6.93
CA LYS A 51 12.15 -0.35 7.19
C LYS A 51 12.17 0.78 8.21
N VAL A 52 11.35 1.82 8.02
CA VAL A 52 11.22 2.95 8.96
C VAL A 52 10.82 2.46 10.34
N HIS A 53 9.92 1.48 10.42
CA HIS A 53 9.52 0.91 11.71
C HIS A 53 10.66 0.21 12.45
N PHE A 54 11.60 -0.40 11.73
CA PHE A 54 12.81 -1.00 12.32
C PHE A 54 13.90 0.04 12.60
N ASP A 55 14.14 1.00 11.71
CA ASP A 55 15.06 2.12 11.95
C ASP A 55 14.64 2.93 13.20
N GLU A 56 13.35 3.14 13.42
CA GLU A 56 12.81 3.78 14.64
C GLU A 56 13.04 2.95 15.91
N GLN A 57 13.23 1.63 15.80
CA GLN A 57 13.50 0.74 16.94
C GLN A 57 15.01 0.60 17.25
N GLU A 58 15.87 0.70 16.23
CA GLU A 58 17.33 0.66 16.42
C GLU A 58 17.92 2.01 16.87
N GLY A 59 17.19 3.11 16.69
CA GLY A 59 17.58 4.45 17.14
C GLY A 59 17.42 4.75 18.64
N HIS A 60 17.08 3.75 19.47
CA HIS A 60 16.91 3.86 20.92
C HIS A 60 17.96 3.09 21.71
#